data_AF-A0A174JL50-F1
#
_entry.id   AF-A0A174JL50-F1
#
_cell.length_a   1.000
_cell.length_b   1.000
_cell.length_c   1.000
_cell.angle_alpha   90.00
_cell.angle_beta   90.00
_cell.angle_gamma   90.00
#
_symmetry.space_group_name_H-M   'P 1'
#
loop_
_entity.id
_entity.type
_entity.pdbx_description
1 polymer ?
#
loop_
_entity_poly.entity_id
_entity_poly.type
_entity_poly.pdbx_seq_one_letter_code
_entity_poly.pdbx_strand_id
1 'polypeptide(L)' 'MTTIKIYRNKRNPNKYIEVHNDGHYHNSLKQYMFWSKNPDGTVLSDPIKNITGDKKLHRWRKENLNVLLEDYELVEE' A
#
# COMPACT_ATOMS: atom_id res chain seq x y z
N MET A 1 14.84 12.92 -3.51
CA MET A 1 13.83 13.04 -2.43
C MET A 1 12.78 11.98 -2.72
N THR A 2 12.56 11.05 -1.79
CA THR A 2 11.62 9.95 -2.03
C THR A 2 10.20 10.39 -1.72
N THR A 3 9.32 10.37 -2.72
CA THR A 3 7.87 10.56 -2.53
C THR A 3 7.25 9.22 -2.15
N ILE A 4 6.50 9.20 -1.05
CA ILE A 4 5.74 8.04 -0.60
C ILE A 4 4.26 8.35 -0.82
N LYS A 5 3.56 7.44 -1.50
CA LYS A 5 2.11 7.51 -1.67
C LYS A 5 1.49 6.22 -1.17
N ILE A 6 0.41 6.33 -0.39
CA ILE A 6 -0.32 5.19 0.13
C ILE A 6 -1.58 5.03 -0.68
N TYR A 7 -1.84 3.80 -1.11
CA TYR A 7 -3.06 3.45 -1.81
C TYR A 7 -3.79 2.33 -1.08
N ARG A 8 -5.11 2.40 -1.05
CA ARG A 8 -6.00 1.38 -0.49
C ARG A 8 -6.67 0.60 -1.61
N ASN A 9 -6.80 -0.70 -1.45
CA ASN A 9 -7.49 -1.51 -2.45
C ASN A 9 -9.01 -1.26 -2.39
N LYS A 10 -9.65 -1.07 -3.55
CA LYS A 10 -11.08 -0.80 -3.65
C LYS A 10 -11.96 -1.97 -3.22
N ARG A 11 -11.47 -3.21 -3.37
CA ARG A 11 -12.22 -4.44 -3.05
C ARG A 11 -11.96 -4.94 -1.64
N ASN A 12 -10.71 -4.82 -1.18
CA ASN A 12 -10.30 -5.21 0.16
C ASN A 12 -9.84 -3.98 0.97
N PRO A 13 -10.71 -3.43 1.83
CA PRO A 13 -10.41 -2.21 2.58
C PRO A 13 -9.28 -2.36 3.61
N ASN A 14 -8.84 -3.58 3.90
CA ASN A 14 -7.70 -3.83 4.79
C ASN A 14 -6.38 -3.99 4.03
N LYS A 15 -6.40 -4.00 2.69
CA LYS A 15 -5.20 -4.17 1.86
C LYS A 15 -4.69 -2.82 1.35
N TYR A 16 -3.41 -2.57 1.55
CA TYR A 16 -2.75 -1.32 1.19
C TYR A 16 -1.45 -1.57 0.44
N ILE A 17 -1.05 -0.57 -0.35
CA ILE A 17 0.26 -0.50 -0.99
C ILE A 17 0.88 0.88 -0.76
N GLU A 18 2.13 0.89 -0.33
CA GLU A 18 2.99 2.06 -0.27
C GLU A 18 3.86 2.07 -1.54
N VAL A 19 3.71 3.11 -2.37
CA VAL A 19 4.55 3.36 -3.54
C VAL A 19 5.62 4.36 -3.14
N HIS A 20 6.87 3.94 -3.21
CA HIS A 20 8.05 4.76 -2.95
C HIS A 20 8.70 5.11 -4.29
N ASN A 21 8.74 6.39 -4.63
CA ASN A 21 9.39 6.91 -5.83
C ASN A 21 10.60 7.76 -5.41
N ASP A 22 11.81 7.33 -5.73
CA ASP A 22 13.06 7.97 -5.30
C ASP A 22 13.47 9.19 -6.16
N GLY A 23 12.64 9.58 -7.13
CA GLY A 23 12.93 10.63 -8.11
C GLY A 23 13.72 10.14 -9.33
N HIS A 24 14.01 8.83 -9.41
CA HIS A 24 14.59 8.18 -10.57
C HIS A 24 13.58 7.24 -11.24
N TYR A 25 14.04 6.39 -12.17
CA TYR A 25 13.20 5.50 -12.97
C TYR A 25 12.54 4.35 -12.18
N HIS A 26 12.63 4.33 -10.85
CA HIS A 26 12.29 3.17 -10.04
C HIS A 26 11.18 3.48 -9.05
N ASN A 27 10.11 2.69 -9.14
CA ASN A 27 9.12 2.61 -8.08
C ASN A 27 9.37 1.34 -7.29
N SER A 28 9.45 1.50 -5.97
CA SER A 28 9.44 0.38 -5.03
C SER A 28 8.06 0.28 -4.39
N LEU A 29 7.55 -0.93 -4.26
CA LEU A 29 6.24 -1.21 -3.69
C LEU A 29 6.39 -1.97 -2.38
N LYS A 30 5.66 -1.55 -1.35
CA LYS A 30 5.49 -2.29 -0.11
C LYS A 30 4.00 -2.55 0.10
N GLN A 31 3.62 -3.83 0.13
CA GLN A 31 2.24 -4.21 0.41
C GLN A 31 2.09 -4.53 1.89
N TYR A 32 0.94 -4.19 2.46
CA TYR A 32 0.59 -4.59 3.81
C TYR A 32 -0.91 -4.74 3.97
N MET A 33 -1.27 -5.53 4.97
CA MET A 33 -2.62 -5.58 5.48
C MET A 33 -2.69 -4.74 6.77
N PHE A 34 -3.78 -4.02 6.96
CA PHE A 34 -4.00 -3.14 8.10
C PHE A 34 -5.40 -3.28 8.66
N TRP A 35 -5.49 -3.46 9.97
CA TRP A 35 -6.75 -3.55 10.71
C TRP A 35 -6.72 -2.57 11.88
N SER A 36 -7.64 -1.60 11.86
CA SER A 36 -7.89 -0.69 12.99
C SER A 36 -9.15 -1.05 13.78
N LYS A 37 -9.91 -2.04 13.30
CA LYS A 37 -11.16 -2.51 13.92
C LYS A 37 -11.21 -4.03 13.92
N ASN A 38 -11.83 -4.58 14.95
CA ASN A 38 -12.20 -5.99 15.02
C ASN A 38 -13.35 -6.32 14.05
N PRO A 39 -13.60 -7.62 13.79
CA PRO A 39 -14.75 -8.06 12.99
C PRO A 39 -16.11 -7.59 13.51
N ASP A 40 -16.22 -7.33 14.82
CA ASP A 40 -17.43 -6.80 15.48
C ASP A 40 -17.56 -5.26 15.37
N GLY A 41 -16.60 -4.59 14.73
CA GLY A 41 -16.56 -3.14 14.54
C GLY A 41 -15.93 -2.34 15.68
N THR A 42 -15.53 -2.99 16.78
CA THR A 42 -14.83 -2.32 17.89
C THR A 42 -13.46 -1.83 17.43
N VAL A 43 -13.09 -0.60 17.80
CA VAL A 43 -11.80 -0.02 17.45
C VAL A 43 -10.71 -0.68 18.29
N LEU A 44 -9.66 -1.15 17.63
CA LEU A 44 -8.50 -1.71 18.31
C LEU A 44 -7.72 -0.60 19.01
N SER A 45 -7.33 -0.83 20.26
CA SER A 45 -6.42 0.06 20.99
C SER A 45 -5.05 0.17 20.33
N ASP A 46 -4.62 -0.91 19.65
CA ASP A 46 -3.39 -0.96 18.86
C ASP A 46 -3.69 -1.54 17.46
N PRO A 47 -3.66 -0.72 16.40
CA PRO A 47 -3.91 -1.18 15.04
C PRO A 47 -2.86 -2.19 14.55
N ILE A 48 -3.32 -3.26 13.92
CA ILE A 48 -2.45 -4.34 13.43
C ILE A 48 -2.01 -4.02 12.00
N LYS A 49 -0.70 -3.84 11.78
CA LYS A 49 -0.08 -3.71 10.45
C LYS A 49 0.79 -4.93 10.13
N ASN A 50 0.37 -5.72 9.15
CA ASN A 50 1.12 -6.90 8.69
C ASN A 50 1.73 -6.64 7.31
N ILE A 51 3.05 -6.56 7.22
CA ILE A 51 3.76 -6.35 5.95
C ILE A 51 3.70 -7.65 5.14
N THR A 52 3.05 -7.61 3.99
CA THR A 52 2.93 -8.75 3.07
C THR A 52 3.96 -8.60 1.96
N GLY A 53 5.01 -9.40 1.97
CA GLY A 53 6.04 -9.38 0.94
C GLY A 53 7.31 -10.09 1.36
N ASP A 54 8.22 -10.26 0.40
CA ASP A 54 9.51 -10.92 0.59
C ASP A 54 10.62 -9.98 1.11
N LYS A 55 10.25 -8.79 1.60
CA LYS A 55 11.16 -7.71 2.05
C LYS A 55 12.15 -7.23 0.96
N LYS A 56 11.92 -7.57 -0.32
CA LYS A 56 12.75 -7.12 -1.43
C LYS A 56 12.08 -5.95 -2.17
N LEU A 57 12.91 -5.04 -2.66
CA LEU A 57 12.47 -3.96 -3.52
C LEU A 57 12.32 -4.48 -4.95
N HIS A 58 11.08 -4.77 -5.35
CA HIS A 58 10.77 -5.12 -6.73
C HIS A 58 10.65 -3.85 -7.55
N ARG A 59 11.38 -3.78 -8.67
CA ARG A 59 11.37 -2.65 -9.60
C ARG A 59 10.12 -2.73 -10.48
N TRP A 60 9.23 -1.76 -10.38
CA TRP A 60 8.05 -1.68 -11.24
C TRP A 60 8.21 -0.62 -12.32
N ARG A 61 7.99 -1.03 -13.58
CA ARG A 61 7.80 -0.07 -14.68
C ARG A 61 6.54 0.75 -14.42
N LYS A 62 6.56 2.01 -14.84
CA LYS A 62 5.45 2.95 -14.63
C LYS A 62 4.12 2.44 -15.18
N GLU A 63 4.13 1.86 -16.37
CA GLU A 63 2.92 1.31 -17.03
C GLU A 63 2.30 0.17 -16.20
N ASN A 64 3.11 -0.80 -15.77
CA ASN A 64 2.64 -1.92 -14.95
C ASN A 64 2.12 -1.44 -13.58
N LEU A 65 2.78 -0.43 -13.00
CA LEU A 65 2.32 0.19 -11.76
C LEU A 65 0.96 0.85 -11.96
N ASN A 66 0.77 1.60 -13.04
CA ASN A 66 -0.50 2.27 -13.32
C ASN A 66 -1.66 1.27 -13.44
N VAL A 67 -1.45 0.16 -14.16
CA VAL A 67 -2.47 -0.91 -14.27
C VAL A 67 -2.80 -1.49 -12.89
N LEU A 68 -1.81 -1.76 -12.04
CA LEU A 68 -2.05 -2.22 -10.67
C LEU A 68 -2.87 -1.18 -9.86
N LEU A 69 -2.56 0.11 -10.02
CA LEU A 69 -3.21 1.19 -9.30
C LEU A 69 -4.68 1.42 -9.72
N GLU A 70 -5.15 0.87 -10.84
CA GLU A 70 -6.57 0.95 -11.23
C GLU A 70 -7.49 0.28 -10.21
N ASP A 71 -7.02 -0.77 -9.53
CA ASP A 71 -7.76 -1.46 -8.47
C ASP A 71 -7.65 -0.77 -7.09
N TYR A 72 -6.95 0.36 -7.02
CA TYR A 72 -6.65 1.07 -5.78
C TYR A 72 -7.08 2.54 -5.83
N GLU A 73 -7.27 3.12 -4.66
CA GLU A 73 -7.56 4.54 -4.46
C GLU A 73 -6.46 5.17 -3.61
N LEU A 74 -6.08 6.41 -3.93
CA LEU A 74 -5.07 7.13 -3.15
C LEU A 74 -5.67 7.46 -1.78
N VAL A 75 -4.94 7.13 -0.73
CA VAL A 75 -5.25 7.58 0.63
C VAL A 75 -4.54 8.91 0.81
N GLU A 76 -5.31 10.00 0.77
CA GLU A 76 -4.81 11.31 1.19
C GLU A 76 -4.78 11.32 2.72
N GLU A 77 -3.62 11.60 3.30
CA GLU A 77 -3.48 11.90 4.73
C GLU A 77 -3.97 13.31 5.04
#